data_AF-A0AAV8WZK7-F1
#
_entry.id   AF-A0AAV8WZK7-F1
#
_cell.length_a   1.000
_cell.length_b   1.000
_cell.length_c   1.000
_cell.angle_alpha   90.00
_cell.angle_beta   90.00
_cell.angle_gamma   90.00
#
_symmetry.space_group_name_H-M   'P 1'
#
loop_
_entity.id
_entity.type
_entity.pdbx_description
1 polymer ?
#
loop_
_entity_poly.entity_id
_entity_poly.type
_entity_poly.pdbx_seq_one_letter_code
_entity_poly.pdbx_strand_id
1 'polypeptide(L)'
;MSDKEQEKAPEIVTDQERDLAQNALAEFKKNNYVACLQNISKLDSRTNDLKVIHNKAVVEYYKSDFKKTEQFQKNLTAVCNQVIYINLKSTLKFNFI
;
A
#
# COMPACT_ATOMS: atom_id res chain seq x y z
N MET A 1 12.35 32.73 12.33
CA MET A 1 10.88 32.88 12.37
C MET A 1 10.28 31.66 11.71
N SER A 2 9.76 30.77 12.56
CA SER A 2 8.77 29.71 12.32
C SER A 2 8.85 28.86 11.05
N ASP A 3 9.63 27.78 11.13
CA ASP A 3 9.38 26.58 10.34
C ASP A 3 8.05 25.98 10.82
N LYS A 4 6.98 26.16 10.03
CA LYS A 4 5.72 25.46 10.24
C LYS A 4 5.94 24.00 9.85
N GLU A 5 6.21 23.17 10.83
CA GLU A 5 6.06 21.72 10.70
C GLU A 5 4.60 21.43 10.34
N GLN A 6 4.38 21.14 9.07
CA GLN A 6 3.08 20.78 8.54
C GLN A 6 2.78 19.34 8.98
N GLU A 7 2.25 19.22 10.19
CA GLU A 7 1.69 17.99 10.74
C GLU A 7 0.63 17.49 9.75
N LYS A 8 0.97 16.45 8.97
CA LYS A 8 0.09 15.87 7.96
C LYS A 8 -1.08 15.23 8.74
N ALA A 9 -2.22 15.93 8.77
CA ALA A 9 -3.44 15.44 9.41
C ALA A 9 -3.70 13.98 9.01
N PRO A 10 -4.21 13.14 9.92
CA PRO A 10 -4.53 11.75 9.60
C PRO A 10 -5.41 11.73 8.36
N GLU A 11 -4.92 11.08 7.32
CA GLU A 11 -5.57 11.00 6.02
C GLU A 11 -6.91 10.29 6.21
N ILE A 12 -8.01 11.05 6.18
CA ILE A 12 -9.35 10.53 6.48
C ILE A 12 -9.70 9.50 5.41
N VAL A 13 -9.78 8.23 5.81
CA VAL A 13 -10.20 7.14 4.93
C VAL A 13 -11.71 7.24 4.72
N THR A 14 -12.13 7.49 3.50
CA THR A 14 -13.54 7.58 3.13
C THR A 14 -14.20 6.19 3.14
N ASP A 15 -15.53 6.15 3.26
CA ASP A 15 -16.27 4.88 3.19
C ASP A 15 -16.07 4.19 1.83
N GLN A 16 -15.99 4.96 0.75
CA GLN A 16 -15.71 4.44 -0.59
C GLN A 16 -14.33 3.77 -0.68
N GLU A 17 -13.28 4.38 -0.11
CA GLU A 17 -11.95 3.78 -0.07
C GLU A 17 -11.92 2.52 0.78
N ARG A 18 -12.68 2.49 1.88
CA ARG A 18 -12.82 1.32 2.74
C ARG A 18 -13.48 0.16 1.97
N ASP A 19 -14.56 0.44 1.24
CA ASP A 19 -15.25 -0.56 0.44
C ASP A 19 -14.36 -1.10 -0.69
N LEU A 20 -13.60 -0.23 -1.37
CA LEU A 20 -12.61 -0.65 -2.36
C LEU A 20 -11.54 -1.56 -1.78
N ALA A 21 -11.02 -1.23 -0.58
CA ALA A 21 -10.02 -2.06 0.10
C ALA A 21 -10.60 -3.43 0.52
N GLN A 22 -11.83 -3.46 1.03
CA GLN A 22 -12.53 -4.71 1.38
C GLN A 22 -12.79 -5.58 0.14
N ASN A 23 -13.23 -4.98 -0.96
CA ASN A 23 -13.44 -5.66 -2.22
C ASN A 23 -12.14 -6.21 -2.80
N ALA A 24 -11.05 -5.43 -2.77
CA ALA A 24 -9.73 -5.91 -3.18
C ALA A 24 -9.29 -7.14 -2.37
N LEU A 25 -9.48 -7.11 -1.05
CA LEU A 25 -9.15 -8.24 -0.18
C LEU A 25 -10.00 -9.48 -0.48
N ALA A 26 -11.31 -9.30 -0.70
CA ALA A 26 -12.21 -10.39 -1.04
C ALA A 26 -11.79 -11.08 -2.35
N GLU A 27 -11.44 -10.29 -3.37
CA GLU A 27 -10.97 -10.83 -4.65
C GLU A 27 -9.59 -11.50 -4.54
N PHE A 28 -8.69 -10.96 -3.71
CA PHE A 28 -7.41 -11.61 -3.42
C PHE A 28 -7.60 -12.99 -2.79
N LYS A 29 -8.50 -13.12 -1.80
CA LYS A 29 -8.80 -14.41 -1.14
C LYS A 29 -9.42 -15.45 -2.09
N LYS A 30 -10.05 -15.00 -3.18
CA LYS A 30 -10.60 -15.86 -4.24
C LYS A 30 -9.55 -16.19 -5.33
N ASN A 31 -8.30 -15.74 -5.18
CA ASN A 31 -7.26 -15.78 -6.20
C ASN A 31 -7.61 -15.00 -7.48
N ASN A 32 -8.58 -14.08 -7.42
CA ASN A 32 -8.96 -13.23 -8.54
C ASN A 32 -8.08 -11.97 -8.57
N TYR A 33 -6.83 -12.15 -8.95
CA TYR A 33 -5.82 -11.08 -8.90
C TYR A 33 -6.08 -9.94 -9.89
N VAL A 34 -6.81 -10.20 -10.98
CA VAL A 34 -7.17 -9.17 -11.97
C VAL A 34 -8.18 -8.19 -11.36
N ALA A 35 -9.27 -8.68 -10.78
CA ALA A 35 -10.26 -7.83 -10.12
C ALA A 35 -9.69 -7.16 -8.86
N CYS A 36 -8.82 -7.86 -8.13
CA CYS A 36 -8.08 -7.29 -7.01
C CYS A 36 -7.26 -6.06 -7.44
N LEU A 37 -6.47 -6.15 -8.52
CA LEU A 37 -5.71 -5.01 -9.04
C LEU A 37 -6.59 -3.85 -9.50
N GLN A 38 -7.73 -4.14 -10.12
CA GLN A 38 -8.68 -3.08 -10.52
C GLN A 38 -9.21 -2.30 -9.33
N ASN A 39 -9.49 -2.96 -8.20
CA ASN A 39 -9.91 -2.29 -6.97
C ASN A 39 -8.75 -1.50 -6.33
N ILE A 40 -7.53 -2.05 -6.33
CA ILE A 40 -6.34 -1.35 -5.81
C ILE A 40 -6.00 -0.12 -6.66
N SER A 41 -6.11 -0.18 -7.99
CA SER A 41 -5.85 0.96 -8.86
C SER A 41 -6.83 2.12 -8.66
N LYS A 42 -8.04 1.85 -8.14
CA LYS A 42 -8.97 2.92 -7.74
C LYS A 42 -8.56 3.60 -6.42
N LEU A 43 -7.65 2.99 -5.66
CA LEU A 43 -7.02 3.56 -4.47
C LEU A 43 -5.70 4.29 -4.82
N ASP A 44 -5.20 4.23 -6.06
CA ASP A 44 -3.96 4.93 -6.49
C ASP A 44 -4.10 6.47 -6.39
N SER A 45 -5.32 7.01 -6.20
CA SER A 45 -5.54 8.43 -5.86
C SER A 45 -4.90 8.83 -4.53
N ARG A 46 -4.70 7.88 -3.61
CA ARG A 46 -3.96 8.06 -2.36
C ARG A 46 -2.46 8.06 -2.64
N THR A 47 -1.99 9.18 -3.18
CA THR A 47 -0.59 9.34 -3.61
C THR A 47 0.36 9.09 -2.42
N ASN A 48 1.32 8.17 -2.60
CA ASN A 48 2.28 7.73 -1.59
C ASN A 48 1.71 6.92 -0.41
N ASP A 49 0.51 6.33 -0.52
CA ASP A 49 0.04 5.36 0.46
C ASP A 49 0.82 4.04 0.31
N LEU A 50 1.75 3.83 1.24
CA LEU A 50 2.63 2.67 1.26
C LEU A 50 1.87 1.35 1.32
N LYS A 51 0.65 1.33 1.92
CA LYS A 51 -0.18 0.12 1.95
C LYS A 51 -0.74 -0.20 0.57
N VAL A 52 -1.17 0.81 -0.18
CA VAL A 52 -1.66 0.65 -1.56
C VAL A 52 -0.54 0.14 -2.47
N ILE A 53 0.64 0.76 -2.37
CA ILE A 53 1.83 0.37 -3.15
C ILE A 53 2.26 -1.07 -2.81
N HIS A 54 2.30 -1.43 -1.52
CA HIS A 54 2.62 -2.79 -1.08
C HIS A 54 1.62 -3.81 -1.62
N ASN A 55 0.31 -3.55 -1.43
CA ASN A 55 -0.74 -4.45 -1.87
C ASN A 55 -0.67 -4.67 -3.39
N LYS A 56 -0.42 -3.63 -4.18
CA LYS A 56 -0.24 -3.73 -5.63
C LYS A 56 0.92 -4.66 -5.99
N ALA A 57 2.08 -4.48 -5.34
CA ALA A 57 3.26 -5.32 -5.58
C ALA A 57 2.99 -6.80 -5.23
N VAL A 58 2.31 -7.08 -4.12
CA VAL A 58 1.94 -8.45 -3.72
C VAL A 58 1.01 -9.07 -4.75
N VAL A 59 -0.06 -8.38 -5.14
CA VAL A 59 -1.04 -8.94 -6.08
C VAL A 59 -0.41 -9.19 -7.46
N GLU A 60 0.45 -8.30 -7.94
CA GLU A 60 1.20 -8.51 -9.20
C GLU A 60 2.11 -9.74 -9.13
N TYR A 61 2.74 -9.98 -7.97
CA TYR A 61 3.61 -11.13 -7.77
C TYR A 61 2.82 -12.45 -7.81
N TYR A 62 1.70 -12.50 -7.08
CA TYR A 62 0.78 -13.66 -7.10
C TYR A 62 0.18 -13.90 -8.49
N LYS A 63 -0.27 -12.83 -9.18
CA LYS A 63 -0.78 -12.90 -10.57
C LYS A 63 0.26 -13.44 -11.55
N SER A 64 1.54 -13.28 -11.25
CA SER A 64 2.64 -13.76 -12.10
C SER A 64 3.05 -15.20 -11.82
N ASP A 65 2.30 -15.95 -11.02
CA ASP A 65 2.69 -17.27 -10.49
C ASP A 65 4.09 -17.25 -9.86
N PHE A 66 4.39 -16.18 -9.12
CA PHE A 66 5.70 -16.00 -8.47
C PHE A 66 6.90 -15.92 -9.43
N LYS A 67 6.68 -15.59 -10.72
CA LYS A 67 7.76 -15.48 -11.72
C LYS A 67 8.47 -14.13 -11.70
N LYS A 68 7.83 -13.08 -11.17
CA LYS A 68 8.39 -11.71 -11.13
C LYS A 68 9.10 -11.38 -9.81
N THR A 69 9.87 -12.32 -9.27
CA THR A 69 10.49 -12.21 -7.95
C THR A 69 11.43 -11.02 -7.83
N GLU A 70 12.30 -10.77 -8.82
CA GLU A 70 13.22 -9.62 -8.79
C GLU A 70 12.47 -8.28 -8.78
N GLN A 71 11.42 -8.15 -9.60
CA GLN A 71 10.60 -6.94 -9.62
C GLN A 71 9.86 -6.76 -8.30
N PHE A 72 9.35 -7.85 -7.73
CA PHE A 72 8.69 -7.82 -6.42
C PHE A 72 9.66 -7.39 -5.31
N GLN A 73 10.88 -7.91 -5.30
CA GLN A 73 11.93 -7.51 -4.35
C GLN A 73 12.31 -6.03 -4.49
N LYS A 74 12.45 -5.53 -5.72
CA LYS A 74 12.70 -4.09 -5.97
C LYS A 74 11.58 -3.23 -5.43
N ASN A 75 10.32 -3.60 -5.70
CA ASN A 75 9.15 -2.89 -5.23
C ASN A 75 9.07 -2.89 -3.68
N LEU A 76 9.29 -4.04 -3.06
CA LEU A 76 9.32 -4.15 -1.59
C LEU A 76 10.46 -3.35 -0.97
N THR A 77 11.64 -3.37 -1.59
CA THR A 77 12.79 -2.59 -1.10
C THR A 77 12.49 -1.09 -1.15
N ALA A 78 11.84 -0.60 -2.22
CA ALA A 78 11.41 0.79 -2.31
C ALA A 78 10.40 1.15 -1.22
N VAL A 79 9.41 0.29 -0.97
CA VAL A 79 8.43 0.46 0.12
C VAL A 79 9.13 0.47 1.49
N CYS A 80 10.01 -0.51 1.77
CA CYS A 80 10.75 -0.59 3.02
C CYS A 80 11.65 0.63 3.23
N ASN A 81 12.33 1.12 2.20
CA ASN A 81 13.16 2.32 2.30
C ASN A 81 12.32 3.57 2.60
N GLN A 82 11.12 3.69 2.05
CA GLN A 82 10.17 4.75 2.41
C GLN A 82 9.64 4.57 3.84
N VAL A 83 9.36 3.35 4.28
CA VAL A 83 8.96 3.03 5.67
C VAL A 83 10.10 3.35 6.65
N ILE A 84 11.35 3.05 6.31
CA ILE A 84 12.54 3.37 7.12
C ILE A 84 12.72 4.89 7.20
N TYR A 85 12.54 5.62 6.09
CA TYR A 85 12.60 7.08 6.06
C TYR A 85 11.50 7.74 6.91
N ILE A 86 10.29 7.15 6.94
CA ILE A 86 9.19 7.62 7.79
C ILE A 86 9.41 7.21 9.26
N ASN A 87 9.88 5.99 9.56
CA ASN A 87 10.16 5.54 10.93
C ASN A 87 11.35 6.25 11.57
N LEU A 88 12.35 6.69 10.80
CA LEU A 88 13.41 7.58 11.29
C LEU A 88 12.88 8.96 11.73
N LYS A 89 11.69 9.36 11.24
CA LYS A 89 10.99 10.59 11.66
C LYS A 89 9.87 10.35 12.67
N SER A 90 9.44 9.11 12.89
CA SER A 90 8.31 8.78 13.74
C SER A 90 8.58 7.45 14.42
N THR A 91 9.12 7.54 15.63
CA THR A 91 9.38 6.46 16.56
C THR A 91 8.19 5.50 16.69
N LEU A 92 8.44 4.20 16.48
CA LEU A 92 7.68 3.04 16.96
C LEU A 92 6.16 3.02 16.68
N LYS A 93 5.74 2.12 15.77
CA LYS A 93 4.69 1.11 16.02
C LYS A 93 4.47 0.25 14.77
N PHE A 94 5.12 -0.92 14.76
CA PHE A 94 4.60 -2.07 14.04
C PHE A 94 3.35 -2.54 14.78
N ASN A 95 2.18 -2.42 14.15
CA ASN A 95 1.03 -3.24 14.49
C ASN A 95 0.42 -3.74 13.19
N PHE A 96 0.52 -5.05 13.00
CA PHE A 96 -0.40 -5.78 12.17
C PHE A 96 -1.62 -6.08 13.05
N ILE A 97 -2.81 -5.96 12.44
CA ILE A 97 -4.17 -5.86 13.04
C ILE A 97 -4.59 -4.41 13.29
#